data_AF-A0A9W8B0B4-F1
#
_entry.id   AF-A0A9W8B0B4-F1
#
_cell.length_a   1.000
_cell.length_b   1.000
_cell.length_c   1.000
_cell.angle_alpha   90.00
_cell.angle_beta   90.00
_cell.angle_gamma   90.00
#
_symmetry.space_group_name_H-M   'P 1'
#
loop_
_entity.id
_entity.type
_entity.pdbx_description
1 polymer ?
#
loop_
_entity_poly.entity_id
_entity_poly.type
_entity_poly.pdbx_seq_one_letter_code
_entity_poly.pdbx_strand_id
1 'polypeptide(L)'
;IVGSAPNFPNGVIDDIEGLSDLAVKYRVGLHVDCCLGGFLLPFMAQAGYGDHLPVFDFRHPGVTAISCDTHKYGFAPKGSSVILYRSKALRHCQYFVTTDWAGGIYASPTIAGSRPGALIAGCWAAMVRMGEQGYVDATRQIIEAARQAKQGIQDTLPELYLVGDPWVSVVAFSAHEPLSIYGINDVMNTKGWGLSVLQFPACVHFAFTLPSASMAEQFLIDLRDAVAQVKANPTHFGEGSAAIYGLATTVPDRSIVGDIARGFVDSLYKV
;
A
#
# COMPACT_ATOMS: atom_id res chain seq x y z
N ILE A 1 13.72 -12.67 7.42
CA ILE A 1 12.44 -12.97 6.73
C ILE A 1 11.61 -11.69 6.73
N VAL A 2 10.84 -11.44 5.67
CA VAL A 2 9.93 -10.29 5.58
C VAL A 2 8.57 -10.81 5.16
N GLY A 3 7.50 -10.25 5.73
CA GLY A 3 6.12 -10.42 5.28
C GLY A 3 5.37 -9.10 5.38
N SER A 4 4.30 -8.94 4.61
CA SER A 4 3.51 -7.71 4.55
C SER A 4 2.09 -7.92 5.08
N ALA A 5 1.57 -6.91 5.78
CA ALA A 5 0.21 -6.90 6.32
C ALA A 5 -0.48 -5.55 6.05
N PRO A 6 -1.12 -5.39 4.88
CA PRO A 6 -0.95 -6.18 3.66
C PRO A 6 0.23 -5.69 2.81
N ASN A 7 0.52 -6.36 1.70
CA ASN A 7 1.38 -5.80 0.65
C ASN A 7 0.66 -4.71 -0.16
N PHE A 8 1.45 -3.80 -0.74
CA PHE A 8 0.91 -2.70 -1.55
C PHE A 8 0.27 -3.17 -2.87
N PRO A 9 0.90 -4.03 -3.70
CA PRO A 9 0.36 -4.35 -5.03
C PRO A 9 -1.07 -4.92 -5.02
N ASN A 10 -1.34 -5.94 -4.21
CA ASN A 10 -2.61 -6.67 -4.28
C ASN A 10 -3.42 -6.68 -2.98
N GLY A 11 -2.96 -5.99 -1.93
CA GLY A 11 -3.72 -5.85 -0.69
C GLY A 11 -3.86 -7.16 0.11
N VAL A 12 -3.10 -8.19 -0.23
CA VAL A 12 -3.08 -9.47 0.48
C VAL A 12 -2.18 -9.38 1.72
N ILE A 13 -2.63 -10.02 2.80
CA ILE A 13 -1.84 -10.23 4.02
C ILE A 13 -1.06 -11.52 3.85
N ASP A 14 0.26 -11.48 3.99
CA ASP A 14 1.09 -12.69 3.94
C ASP A 14 0.80 -13.61 5.14
N ASP A 15 1.19 -14.88 5.04
CA ASP A 15 1.10 -15.85 6.13
C ASP A 15 2.12 -15.54 7.25
N ILE A 16 1.80 -14.54 8.08
CA ILE A 16 2.69 -14.09 9.16
C ILE A 16 2.91 -15.18 10.21
N GLU A 17 1.94 -16.07 10.41
CA GLU A 17 2.07 -17.22 11.32
C GLU A 17 3.13 -18.20 10.81
N GLY A 18 3.00 -18.68 9.56
CA GLY A 18 3.98 -19.57 8.95
C GLY A 18 5.37 -18.92 8.85
N LEU A 19 5.45 -17.63 8.52
CA LEU A 19 6.73 -16.90 8.52
C LEU A 19 7.33 -16.76 9.93
N SER A 20 6.51 -16.59 10.96
CA SER A 20 6.93 -16.57 12.36
C SER A 20 7.51 -17.91 12.78
N ASP A 21 6.86 -19.02 12.42
CA ASP A 21 7.35 -20.37 12.70
C ASP A 21 8.73 -20.63 12.07
N LEU A 22 8.92 -20.19 10.83
CA LEU A 22 10.23 -20.25 10.16
C LEU A 22 11.28 -19.38 10.89
N ALA A 23 10.91 -18.17 11.28
CA ALA A 23 11.81 -17.25 11.99
C ALA A 23 12.29 -17.85 13.32
N VAL A 24 11.38 -18.47 14.08
CA VAL A 24 11.71 -19.18 15.33
C VAL A 24 12.59 -20.39 15.05
N LYS A 25 12.21 -21.24 14.09
CA LYS A 25 12.95 -22.47 13.74
C LYS A 25 14.39 -22.19 13.35
N TYR A 26 14.62 -21.18 12.52
CA TYR A 26 15.95 -20.84 12.00
C TYR A 26 16.68 -19.77 12.80
N ARG A 27 16.07 -19.25 13.88
CA ARG A 27 16.65 -18.21 14.75
C ARG A 27 17.06 -16.95 13.97
N VAL A 28 16.20 -16.51 13.06
CA VAL A 28 16.38 -15.30 12.24
C VAL A 28 15.27 -14.30 12.54
N GLY A 29 15.52 -13.01 12.25
CA GLY A 29 14.50 -11.98 12.42
C GLY A 29 13.39 -12.06 11.37
N LEU A 30 12.15 -11.80 11.79
CA LEU A 30 11.01 -11.48 10.93
C LEU A 30 10.67 -9.99 11.08
N HIS A 31 10.68 -9.27 9.97
CA HIS A 31 10.09 -7.94 9.88
C HIS A 31 8.70 -8.05 9.24
N VAL A 32 7.68 -7.52 9.91
CA VAL A 32 6.33 -7.42 9.33
C VAL A 32 6.14 -5.99 8.83
N ASP A 33 5.97 -5.84 7.53
CA ASP A 33 5.65 -4.57 6.92
C ASP A 33 4.15 -4.26 7.06
N CYS A 34 3.81 -3.49 8.09
CA CYS A 34 2.49 -2.92 8.31
C CYS A 34 2.44 -1.44 7.90
N CYS A 35 3.35 -0.96 7.04
CA CYS A 35 3.35 0.43 6.59
C CYS A 35 1.96 0.82 6.08
N LEU A 36 1.34 -0.04 5.29
CA LEU A 36 -0.01 0.18 4.77
C LEU A 36 -1.11 -0.18 5.78
N GLY A 37 -1.10 -1.36 6.38
CA GLY A 37 -2.23 -1.85 7.18
C GLY A 37 -2.23 -1.47 8.66
N GLY A 38 -1.15 -0.89 9.18
CA GLY A 38 -0.92 -0.77 10.62
C GLY A 38 -1.87 0.16 11.40
N PHE A 39 -2.61 1.02 10.70
CA PHE A 39 -3.69 1.86 11.27
C PHE A 39 -5.09 1.44 10.81
N LEU A 40 -5.23 0.24 10.22
CA LEU A 40 -6.51 -0.38 9.88
C LEU A 40 -6.69 -1.70 10.63
N LEU A 41 -5.71 -2.59 10.49
CA LEU A 41 -5.75 -3.96 11.02
C LEU A 41 -6.05 -4.04 12.52
N PRO A 42 -5.49 -3.20 13.41
CA PRO A 42 -5.82 -3.24 14.84
C PRO A 42 -7.29 -2.94 15.14
N PHE A 43 -7.98 -2.20 14.27
CA PHE A 43 -9.34 -1.71 14.48
C PHE A 43 -10.39 -2.54 13.75
N MET A 44 -9.99 -3.47 12.88
CA MET A 44 -10.89 -4.33 12.08
C MET A 44 -11.94 -5.04 12.94
N ALA A 45 -11.55 -5.61 14.08
CA ALA A 45 -12.48 -6.33 14.96
C ALA A 45 -13.59 -5.43 15.48
N GLN A 46 -13.25 -4.25 16.00
CA GLN A 46 -14.23 -3.28 16.50
C GLN A 46 -15.04 -2.61 15.36
N ALA A 47 -14.47 -2.56 14.15
CA ALA A 47 -15.16 -2.10 12.95
C ALA A 47 -16.18 -3.11 12.40
N GLY A 48 -16.22 -4.35 12.91
CA GLY A 48 -17.12 -5.42 12.44
C GLY A 48 -16.52 -6.35 11.38
N TYR A 49 -15.19 -6.33 11.21
CA TYR A 49 -14.44 -7.05 10.18
C TYR A 49 -13.30 -7.91 10.74
N GLY A 50 -13.35 -8.26 12.03
CA GLY A 50 -12.31 -9.05 12.68
C GLY A 50 -12.45 -10.56 12.51
N ASP A 51 -13.62 -11.03 12.09
CA ASP A 51 -13.85 -12.46 11.89
C ASP A 51 -12.85 -12.99 10.87
N HIS A 52 -12.10 -14.03 11.26
CA HIS A 52 -11.06 -14.67 10.48
C HIS A 52 -9.81 -13.81 10.16
N LEU A 53 -9.67 -12.60 10.72
CA LEU A 53 -8.48 -11.78 10.49
C LEU A 53 -7.22 -12.46 11.07
N PRO A 54 -6.19 -12.76 10.26
CA PRO A 54 -4.97 -13.37 10.76
C PRO A 54 -4.25 -12.46 11.76
N VAL A 55 -3.65 -13.08 12.79
CA VAL A 55 -2.71 -12.36 13.67
C VAL A 55 -1.48 -11.99 12.85
N PHE A 56 -1.04 -10.73 12.95
CA PHE A 56 0.03 -10.18 12.12
C PHE A 56 1.14 -9.47 12.92
N ASP A 57 1.00 -9.35 14.24
CA ASP A 57 1.82 -8.47 15.08
C ASP A 57 2.73 -9.24 16.07
N PHE A 58 3.26 -8.53 17.08
CA PHE A 58 4.17 -9.09 18.08
C PHE A 58 3.61 -10.24 18.93
N ARG A 59 2.30 -10.55 18.85
CA ARG A 59 1.72 -11.78 19.41
C ARG A 59 2.39 -13.04 18.84
N HIS A 60 2.85 -12.98 17.59
CA HIS A 60 3.66 -14.05 17.00
C HIS A 60 5.10 -13.98 17.49
N PRO A 61 5.66 -15.05 18.09
CA PRO A 61 6.97 -15.00 18.74
C PRO A 61 8.14 -14.72 17.78
N GLY A 62 8.00 -15.10 16.50
CA GLY A 62 9.02 -14.85 15.47
C GLY A 62 9.11 -13.40 15.01
N VAL A 63 8.05 -12.59 15.18
CA VAL A 63 8.02 -11.19 14.71
C VAL A 63 8.99 -10.34 15.51
N THR A 64 10.06 -9.86 14.92
CA THR A 64 11.11 -9.08 15.62
C THR A 64 11.00 -7.58 15.40
N ALA A 65 10.39 -7.14 14.30
CA ALA A 65 10.18 -5.73 13.99
C ALA A 65 8.87 -5.52 13.20
N ILE A 66 8.26 -4.34 13.33
CA ILE A 66 7.08 -3.92 12.59
C ILE A 66 7.24 -2.47 12.13
N SER A 67 7.05 -2.20 10.84
CA SER A 67 6.93 -0.83 10.31
C SER A 67 5.45 -0.42 10.20
N CYS A 68 5.11 0.84 10.48
CA CYS A 68 3.73 1.34 10.46
C CYS A 68 3.71 2.83 10.11
N ASP A 69 3.05 3.20 9.00
CA ASP A 69 3.05 4.59 8.54
C ASP A 69 1.89 5.38 9.15
N THR A 70 2.24 6.28 10.07
CA THR A 70 1.29 7.26 10.63
C THR A 70 0.77 8.22 9.56
N HIS A 71 1.54 8.51 8.52
CA HIS A 71 1.13 9.40 7.42
C HIS A 71 0.21 8.76 6.35
N LYS A 72 -0.17 7.48 6.56
CA LYS A 72 -1.16 6.77 5.75
C LYS A 72 -2.49 6.78 6.49
N TYR A 73 -2.96 5.62 6.95
CA TYR A 73 -4.22 5.51 7.69
C TYR A 73 -4.13 6.00 9.15
N GLY A 74 -2.94 6.40 9.61
CA GLY A 74 -2.81 7.16 10.86
C GLY A 74 -3.27 8.61 10.74
N PHE A 75 -3.52 9.09 9.50
CA PHE A 75 -3.98 10.43 9.16
C PHE A 75 -3.05 11.58 9.62
N ALA A 76 -1.79 11.25 9.92
CA ALA A 76 -0.76 12.24 10.21
C ALA A 76 -0.30 12.97 8.93
N PRO A 77 0.31 14.16 9.06
CA PRO A 77 0.97 14.83 7.94
C PRO A 77 2.03 13.95 7.27
N LYS A 78 2.25 14.13 5.96
CA LYS A 78 3.30 13.42 5.19
C LYS A 78 4.67 13.64 5.82
N GLY A 79 5.47 12.58 5.87
CA GLY A 79 6.82 12.58 6.46
C GLY A 79 6.93 11.96 7.86
N SER A 80 5.90 11.26 8.35
CA SER A 80 5.94 10.51 9.63
C SER A 80 5.65 9.01 9.44
N SER A 81 6.42 8.15 10.11
CA SER A 81 6.25 6.69 10.20
C SER A 81 6.90 6.17 11.48
N VAL A 82 6.65 4.91 11.84
CA VAL A 82 7.19 4.27 13.04
C VAL A 82 7.80 2.92 12.68
N ILE A 83 8.99 2.66 13.20
CA ILE A 83 9.60 1.32 13.27
C ILE A 83 9.60 0.86 14.72
N LEU A 84 9.02 -0.31 14.97
CA LEU A 84 8.93 -0.95 16.28
C LEU A 84 9.83 -2.18 16.29
N TYR A 85 10.46 -2.46 17.43
CA TYR A 85 11.28 -3.65 17.64
C TYR A 85 10.82 -4.40 18.87
N ARG A 86 10.88 -5.73 18.82
CA ARG A 86 10.56 -6.61 19.97
C ARG A 86 11.46 -6.35 21.17
N SER A 87 12.71 -5.94 20.97
CA SER A 87 13.67 -5.70 22.05
C SER A 87 14.53 -4.47 21.83
N LYS A 88 15.03 -3.90 22.93
CA LYS A 88 16.00 -2.79 22.90
C LYS A 88 17.31 -3.22 22.24
N ALA A 89 17.73 -4.46 22.43
CA ALA A 89 18.97 -4.98 21.83
C ALA A 89 18.92 -4.90 20.30
N LEU A 90 17.80 -5.28 19.67
CA LEU A 90 17.59 -5.11 18.23
C LEU A 90 17.59 -3.63 17.84
N ARG A 91 16.90 -2.80 18.60
CA ARG A 91 16.82 -1.35 18.33
C ARG A 91 18.18 -0.65 18.44
N HIS A 92 19.07 -1.10 19.32
CA HIS A 92 20.42 -0.53 19.45
C HIS A 92 21.26 -0.72 18.19
N CYS A 93 21.02 -1.79 17.42
CA CYS A 93 21.68 -2.01 16.14
C CYS A 93 21.30 -0.99 15.06
N GLN A 94 20.19 -0.25 15.23
CA GLN A 94 19.79 0.82 14.31
C GLN A 94 20.53 2.15 14.59
N TYR A 95 21.03 2.34 15.81
CA TYR A 95 21.58 3.64 16.20
C TYR A 95 22.91 3.91 15.49
N PHE A 96 23.13 5.15 15.10
CA PHE A 96 24.45 5.66 14.76
C PHE A 96 25.04 6.39 15.96
N VAL A 97 26.25 6.02 16.38
CA VAL A 97 26.96 6.65 17.50
C VAL A 97 28.41 6.85 17.10
N THR A 98 28.92 8.07 17.28
CA THR A 98 30.35 8.40 17.16
C THR A 98 30.80 9.19 18.39
N THR A 99 31.85 8.71 19.05
CA THR A 99 32.40 9.31 20.28
C THR A 99 33.59 10.21 20.03
N ASP A 100 34.25 10.05 18.88
CA ASP A 100 35.57 10.62 18.60
C ASP A 100 35.50 11.75 17.55
N TRP A 101 34.28 12.17 17.20
CA TRP A 101 34.09 13.33 16.33
C TRP A 101 34.48 14.62 17.04
N ALA A 102 35.27 15.47 16.39
CA ALA A 102 35.75 16.73 16.96
C ALA A 102 34.63 17.70 17.41
N GLY A 103 33.42 17.55 16.87
CA GLY A 103 32.22 18.30 17.28
C GLY A 103 31.56 17.80 18.57
N GLY A 104 32.14 16.79 19.23
CA GLY A 104 31.62 16.16 20.45
C GLY A 104 30.94 14.82 20.18
N ILE A 105 30.51 14.16 21.26
CA ILE A 105 29.78 12.89 21.18
C ILE A 105 28.49 13.11 20.39
N TYR A 106 28.29 12.32 19.33
CA TYR A 106 27.11 12.40 18.48
C TYR A 106 26.40 11.06 18.40
N ALA A 107 25.08 11.07 18.60
CA ALA A 107 24.23 9.89 18.49
C ALA A 107 22.94 10.24 17.75
N SER A 108 22.53 9.40 16.79
CA SER A 108 21.24 9.51 16.10
C SER A 108 20.47 8.19 16.13
N PRO A 109 19.17 8.21 16.47
CA PRO A 109 18.35 7.00 16.48
C PRO A 109 17.84 6.60 15.09
N THR A 110 17.98 7.44 14.06
CA THR A 110 17.48 7.23 12.69
C THR A 110 18.50 7.77 11.66
N ILE A 111 18.21 7.65 10.37
CA ILE A 111 19.11 8.14 9.30
C ILE A 111 19.40 9.65 9.42
N ALA A 112 18.39 10.47 9.71
CA ALA A 112 18.55 11.92 9.76
C ALA A 112 19.18 12.41 11.08
N GLY A 113 19.93 13.51 11.00
CA GLY A 113 20.32 14.33 12.16
C GLY A 113 19.22 15.34 12.51
N SER A 114 19.25 16.53 11.88
CA SER A 114 18.16 17.52 11.96
C SER A 114 16.87 16.96 11.38
N ARG A 115 15.75 17.18 12.08
CA ARG A 115 14.43 16.63 11.72
C ARG A 115 13.33 17.70 11.83
N PRO A 116 12.31 17.69 10.95
CA PRO A 116 11.19 18.62 11.03
C PRO A 116 10.25 18.25 12.18
N GLY A 117 10.53 18.77 13.39
CA GLY A 117 9.78 18.46 14.61
C GLY A 117 8.27 18.72 14.53
N ALA A 118 7.84 19.66 13.68
CA ALA A 118 6.42 19.94 13.43
C ALA A 118 5.64 18.72 12.92
N LEU A 119 6.27 17.83 12.14
CA LEU A 119 5.61 16.61 11.65
C LEU A 119 5.37 15.60 12.76
N ILE A 120 6.27 15.55 13.76
CA ILE A 120 6.10 14.71 14.95
C ILE A 120 4.93 15.23 15.80
N ALA A 121 4.86 16.55 16.00
CA ALA A 121 3.75 17.19 16.70
C ALA A 121 2.41 16.98 15.96
N GLY A 122 2.39 17.12 14.63
CA GLY A 122 1.21 16.88 13.81
C GLY A 122 0.75 15.42 13.85
N CYS A 123 1.68 14.47 13.86
CA CYS A 123 1.39 13.05 14.06
C CYS A 123 0.72 12.79 15.42
N TRP A 124 1.28 13.35 16.50
CA TRP A 124 0.69 13.24 17.83
C TRP A 124 -0.71 13.85 17.89
N ALA A 125 -0.90 15.04 17.31
CA ALA A 125 -2.18 15.73 17.28
C ALA A 125 -3.24 14.91 16.52
N ALA A 126 -2.88 14.32 15.37
CA ALA A 126 -3.78 13.44 14.62
C ALA A 126 -4.20 12.22 15.46
N MET A 127 -3.24 11.50 16.07
CA MET A 127 -3.54 10.31 16.88
C MET A 127 -4.43 10.63 18.08
N VAL A 128 -4.16 11.71 18.81
CA VAL A 128 -4.98 12.14 19.96
C VAL A 128 -6.36 12.60 19.52
N ARG A 129 -6.46 13.33 18.40
CA ARG A 129 -7.75 13.83 17.88
C ARG A 129 -8.64 12.70 17.39
N MET A 130 -8.06 11.72 16.68
CA MET A 130 -8.79 10.56 16.19
C MET A 130 -9.24 9.69 17.37
N GLY A 131 -8.32 9.40 18.29
CA GLY A 131 -8.57 8.43 19.36
C GLY A 131 -8.90 7.04 18.79
N GLU A 132 -9.18 6.09 19.68
CA GLU A 132 -9.54 4.73 19.27
C GLU A 132 -10.82 4.70 18.43
N GLN A 133 -11.89 5.37 18.90
CA GLN A 133 -13.18 5.38 18.22
C GLN A 133 -13.10 5.99 16.82
N GLY A 134 -12.35 7.08 16.63
CA GLY A 134 -12.19 7.69 15.31
C GLY A 134 -11.45 6.76 14.33
N TYR A 135 -10.47 6.00 14.80
CA TYR A 135 -9.81 5.00 13.96
C TYR A 135 -10.72 3.82 13.64
N VAL A 136 -11.56 3.38 14.57
CA VAL A 136 -12.58 2.35 14.34
C VAL A 136 -13.59 2.81 13.29
N ASP A 137 -14.11 4.02 13.41
CA ASP A 137 -15.11 4.56 12.48
C ASP A 137 -14.53 4.82 11.08
N ALA A 138 -13.28 5.30 11.00
CA ALA A 138 -12.59 5.45 9.72
C ALA A 138 -12.29 4.09 9.08
N THR A 139 -11.85 3.11 9.87
CA THR A 139 -11.62 1.74 9.40
C THR A 139 -12.92 1.15 8.84
N ARG A 140 -14.04 1.29 9.56
CA ARG A 140 -15.35 0.80 9.09
C ARG A 140 -15.69 1.33 7.70
N GLN A 141 -15.68 2.66 7.53
CA GLN A 141 -16.00 3.30 6.25
C GLN A 141 -15.07 2.86 5.11
N ILE A 142 -13.77 2.79 5.36
CA ILE A 142 -12.77 2.42 4.34
C ILE A 142 -12.96 0.96 3.91
N ILE A 143 -13.21 0.06 4.87
CA ILE A 143 -13.37 -1.37 4.61
C ILE A 143 -14.72 -1.66 3.95
N GLU A 144 -15.79 -0.96 4.33
CA GLU A 144 -17.09 -1.01 3.64
C GLU A 144 -16.93 -0.66 2.16
N ALA A 145 -16.25 0.45 1.86
CA ALA A 145 -16.00 0.90 0.50
C ALA A 145 -15.18 -0.11 -0.31
N ALA A 146 -14.08 -0.62 0.26
CA ALA A 146 -13.23 -1.60 -0.40
C ALA A 146 -13.97 -2.92 -0.65
N ARG A 147 -14.78 -3.39 0.32
CA ARG A 147 -15.60 -4.61 0.16
C ARG A 147 -16.70 -4.42 -0.88
N GLN A 148 -17.35 -3.25 -0.91
CA GLN A 148 -18.35 -2.92 -1.92
C GLN A 148 -17.74 -2.95 -3.33
N ALA A 149 -16.56 -2.33 -3.51
CA ALA A 149 -15.86 -2.35 -4.79
C ALA A 149 -15.43 -3.77 -5.19
N LYS A 150 -14.84 -4.52 -4.25
CA LYS A 150 -14.45 -5.93 -4.43
C LYS A 150 -15.64 -6.78 -4.90
N GLN A 151 -16.74 -6.74 -4.16
CA GLN A 151 -17.95 -7.51 -4.46
C GLN A 151 -18.60 -7.05 -5.78
N GLY A 152 -18.69 -5.74 -6.01
CA GLY A 152 -19.27 -5.19 -7.23
C GLY A 152 -18.49 -5.57 -8.49
N ILE A 153 -17.15 -5.65 -8.41
CA ILE A 153 -16.32 -6.18 -9.49
C ILE A 153 -16.66 -7.66 -9.74
N GLN A 154 -16.65 -8.48 -8.69
CA GLN A 154 -16.90 -9.93 -8.81
C GLN A 154 -18.31 -10.25 -9.35
N ASP A 155 -19.33 -9.51 -8.92
CA ASP A 155 -20.72 -9.82 -9.23
C ASP A 155 -21.19 -9.21 -10.55
N THR A 156 -20.65 -8.05 -10.95
CA THR A 156 -21.25 -7.24 -12.02
C THR A 156 -20.34 -7.00 -13.22
N LEU A 157 -19.06 -7.39 -13.16
CA LEU A 157 -18.07 -7.16 -14.21
C LEU A 157 -17.34 -8.46 -14.58
N PRO A 158 -18.00 -9.38 -15.34
CA PRO A 158 -17.41 -10.66 -15.72
C PRO A 158 -16.17 -10.54 -16.61
N GLU A 159 -15.92 -9.36 -17.20
CA GLU A 159 -14.68 -9.06 -17.92
C GLU A 159 -13.46 -8.89 -17.00
N LEU A 160 -13.68 -8.68 -15.70
CA LEU A 160 -12.64 -8.40 -14.72
C LEU A 160 -12.51 -9.54 -13.69
N TYR A 161 -11.32 -9.67 -13.13
CA TYR A 161 -11.07 -10.56 -12.00
C TYR A 161 -10.18 -9.89 -10.95
N LEU A 162 -10.37 -10.26 -9.69
CA LEU A 162 -9.52 -9.77 -8.60
C LEU A 162 -8.14 -10.43 -8.67
N VAL A 163 -7.10 -9.65 -8.39
CA VAL A 163 -5.74 -10.15 -8.21
C VAL A 163 -5.52 -10.34 -6.72
N GLY A 164 -5.53 -11.60 -6.27
CA GLY A 164 -5.47 -11.95 -4.85
C GLY A 164 -6.82 -11.82 -4.13
N ASP A 165 -6.79 -11.94 -2.82
CA ASP A 165 -7.96 -11.82 -1.94
C ASP A 165 -7.71 -10.71 -0.90
N PRO A 166 -7.98 -9.44 -1.22
CA PRO A 166 -7.66 -8.35 -0.32
C PRO A 166 -8.63 -8.29 0.87
N TRP A 167 -8.05 -7.98 2.05
CA TRP A 167 -8.77 -7.89 3.32
C TRP A 167 -9.02 -6.46 3.79
N VAL A 168 -8.19 -5.52 3.33
CA VAL A 168 -8.21 -4.14 3.80
C VAL A 168 -8.59 -3.17 2.68
N SER A 169 -7.88 -2.06 2.55
CA SER A 169 -8.25 -0.93 1.71
C SER A 169 -7.89 -1.05 0.23
N VAL A 170 -6.97 -1.95 -0.14
CA VAL A 170 -6.48 -2.07 -1.53
C VAL A 170 -7.31 -3.11 -2.27
N VAL A 171 -7.89 -2.73 -3.40
CA VAL A 171 -8.57 -3.65 -4.31
C VAL A 171 -7.81 -3.67 -5.63
N ALA A 172 -7.11 -4.77 -5.90
CA ALA A 172 -6.41 -4.99 -7.15
C ALA A 172 -7.23 -5.89 -8.08
N PHE A 173 -7.29 -5.52 -9.35
CA PHE A 173 -8.04 -6.26 -10.36
C PHE A 173 -7.38 -6.15 -11.73
N SER A 174 -7.66 -7.13 -12.57
CA SER A 174 -7.21 -7.18 -13.95
C SER A 174 -8.37 -7.54 -14.87
N ALA A 175 -8.12 -7.52 -16.17
CA ALA A 175 -9.10 -7.83 -17.21
C ALA A 175 -8.74 -9.15 -17.89
N HIS A 176 -9.76 -9.92 -18.27
CA HIS A 176 -9.58 -11.07 -19.13
C HIS A 176 -9.28 -10.61 -20.56
N GLU A 177 -8.42 -11.36 -21.26
CA GLU A 177 -8.20 -11.13 -22.68
C GLU A 177 -9.52 -11.22 -23.48
N PRO A 178 -9.71 -10.40 -24.53
CA PRO A 178 -8.74 -9.48 -25.12
C PRO A 178 -8.75 -8.06 -24.54
N LEU A 179 -9.43 -7.80 -23.41
CA LEU A 179 -9.52 -6.45 -22.84
C LEU A 179 -8.19 -6.01 -22.22
N SER A 180 -7.75 -4.80 -22.55
CA SER A 180 -6.57 -4.18 -21.93
C SER A 180 -6.96 -3.51 -20.61
N ILE A 181 -6.43 -4.02 -19.48
CA ILE A 181 -6.61 -3.39 -18.17
C ILE A 181 -6.03 -1.96 -18.13
N TYR A 182 -4.96 -1.71 -18.88
CA TYR A 182 -4.39 -0.37 -18.96
C TYR A 182 -5.24 0.58 -19.83
N GLY A 183 -5.97 0.05 -20.82
CA GLY A 183 -6.97 0.82 -21.53
C GLY A 183 -8.15 1.22 -20.64
N ILE A 184 -8.61 0.30 -19.79
CA ILE A 184 -9.62 0.59 -18.77
C ILE A 184 -9.11 1.67 -17.82
N ASN A 185 -7.86 1.58 -17.39
CA ASN A 185 -7.21 2.61 -16.57
C ASN A 185 -7.18 3.98 -17.25
N ASP A 186 -6.86 4.05 -18.55
CA ASP A 186 -6.86 5.32 -19.28
C ASP A 186 -8.25 5.96 -19.30
N VAL A 187 -9.32 5.18 -19.51
CA VAL A 187 -10.70 5.71 -19.43
C VAL A 187 -11.03 6.17 -18.00
N MET A 188 -10.66 5.38 -16.98
CA MET A 188 -10.86 5.76 -15.58
C MET A 188 -10.13 7.07 -15.23
N ASN A 189 -8.92 7.28 -15.74
CA ASN A 189 -8.18 8.54 -15.59
C ASN A 189 -8.94 9.73 -16.19
N THR A 190 -9.59 9.58 -17.35
CA THR A 190 -10.40 10.68 -17.94
C THR A 190 -11.59 11.07 -17.08
N LYS A 191 -12.05 10.16 -16.21
CA LYS A 191 -13.13 10.37 -15.23
C LYS A 191 -12.62 10.89 -13.88
N GLY A 192 -11.32 11.14 -13.74
CA GLY A 192 -10.68 11.67 -12.54
C GLY A 192 -10.18 10.62 -11.55
N TRP A 193 -10.23 9.33 -11.89
CA TRP A 193 -9.72 8.25 -11.04
C TRP A 193 -8.23 8.04 -11.26
N GLY A 194 -7.42 8.25 -10.22
CA GLY A 194 -5.98 7.93 -10.25
C GLY A 194 -5.71 6.53 -9.71
N LEU A 195 -5.86 5.50 -10.55
CA LEU A 195 -5.49 4.13 -10.16
C LEU A 195 -3.97 3.95 -10.20
N SER A 196 -3.44 3.05 -9.36
CA SER A 196 -2.03 2.66 -9.49
C SER A 196 -1.90 1.56 -10.53
N VAL A 197 -1.01 1.79 -11.50
CA VAL A 197 -0.68 0.83 -12.55
C VAL A 197 0.36 -0.17 -12.04
N LEU A 198 0.06 -1.46 -12.19
CA LEU A 198 0.87 -2.57 -11.71
C LEU A 198 1.31 -3.47 -12.87
N GLN A 199 2.30 -4.32 -12.59
CA GLN A 199 2.92 -5.24 -13.56
C GLN A 199 3.30 -6.56 -12.89
N PHE A 200 3.41 -7.62 -13.70
CA PHE A 200 3.76 -8.98 -13.26
C PHE A 200 2.78 -9.59 -12.22
N PRO A 201 1.48 -9.73 -12.54
CA PRO A 201 0.84 -9.59 -13.85
C PRO A 201 0.37 -8.15 -14.15
N ALA A 202 -0.06 -7.89 -15.39
CA ALA A 202 -0.69 -6.62 -15.74
C ALA A 202 -1.99 -6.46 -14.94
N CYS A 203 -2.06 -5.44 -14.08
CA CYS A 203 -3.24 -5.12 -13.30
C CYS A 203 -3.22 -3.66 -12.86
N VAL A 204 -4.30 -3.23 -12.24
CA VAL A 204 -4.36 -1.96 -11.52
C VAL A 204 -4.91 -2.21 -10.13
N HIS A 205 -4.69 -1.26 -9.23
CA HIS A 205 -5.42 -1.23 -7.97
C HIS A 205 -5.98 0.14 -7.64
N PHE A 206 -6.93 0.14 -6.73
CA PHE A 206 -7.36 1.34 -6.01
C PHE A 206 -7.22 1.10 -4.51
N ALA A 207 -6.54 2.03 -3.83
CA ALA A 207 -6.42 2.03 -2.38
C ALA A 207 -7.46 2.99 -1.79
N PHE A 208 -8.54 2.44 -1.24
CA PHE A 208 -9.55 3.25 -0.59
C PHE A 208 -8.97 3.95 0.65
N THR A 209 -9.27 5.24 0.75
CA THR A 209 -8.95 6.11 1.88
C THR A 209 -10.24 6.74 2.40
N LEU A 210 -10.17 7.41 3.55
CA LEU A 210 -11.34 8.05 4.13
C LEU A 210 -12.04 9.03 3.16
N PRO A 211 -11.33 9.90 2.42
CA PRO A 211 -11.95 10.77 1.40
C PRO A 211 -12.64 10.03 0.24
N SER A 212 -12.14 8.86 -0.15
CA SER A 212 -12.71 8.09 -1.26
C SER A 212 -13.76 7.06 -0.81
N ALA A 213 -13.96 6.86 0.49
CA ALA A 213 -14.83 5.81 1.01
C ALA A 213 -16.28 5.98 0.54
N SER A 214 -16.77 7.23 0.49
CA SER A 214 -18.12 7.54 0.01
C SER A 214 -18.30 7.39 -1.51
N MET A 215 -17.24 7.11 -2.26
CA MET A 215 -17.25 7.07 -3.72
C MET A 215 -17.25 5.63 -4.29
N ALA A 216 -17.42 4.60 -3.46
CA ALA A 216 -17.37 3.20 -3.91
C ALA A 216 -18.44 2.84 -4.95
N GLU A 217 -19.66 3.40 -4.82
CA GLU A 217 -20.71 3.20 -5.82
C GLU A 217 -20.36 3.90 -7.14
N GLN A 218 -19.95 5.18 -7.07
CA GLN A 218 -19.53 5.94 -8.25
C GLN A 218 -18.35 5.28 -8.95
N PHE A 219 -17.40 4.72 -8.18
CA PHE A 219 -16.28 3.93 -8.70
C PHE A 219 -16.75 2.78 -9.58
N LEU A 220 -17.75 2.00 -9.12
CA LEU A 220 -18.29 0.87 -9.88
C LEU A 220 -19.07 1.31 -11.11
N ILE A 221 -19.81 2.43 -11.04
CA ILE A 221 -20.51 3.01 -12.19
C ILE A 221 -19.51 3.39 -13.28
N ASP A 222 -18.46 4.12 -12.90
CA ASP A 222 -17.43 4.57 -13.82
C ASP A 222 -16.57 3.41 -14.37
N LEU A 223 -16.28 2.42 -13.54
CA LEU A 223 -15.55 1.23 -13.95
C LEU A 223 -16.35 0.40 -14.97
N ARG A 224 -17.67 0.27 -14.78
CA ARG A 224 -18.56 -0.41 -15.74
C ARG A 224 -18.60 0.31 -17.08
N ASP A 225 -18.68 1.64 -17.05
CA ASP A 225 -18.62 2.45 -18.27
C ASP A 225 -17.25 2.33 -18.96
N ALA A 226 -16.15 2.36 -18.21
CA ALA A 226 -14.80 2.15 -18.75
C ALA A 226 -14.65 0.78 -19.43
N VAL A 227 -15.14 -0.29 -18.80
CA VAL A 227 -15.18 -1.64 -19.41
C VAL A 227 -15.98 -1.62 -20.71
N ALA A 228 -17.17 -1.01 -20.72
CA ALA A 228 -18.02 -0.93 -21.91
C ALA A 228 -17.35 -0.17 -23.07
N GLN A 229 -16.68 0.95 -22.79
CA GLN A 229 -15.97 1.75 -23.80
C GLN A 229 -14.79 0.99 -24.40
N VAL A 230 -13.99 0.33 -23.56
CA VAL A 230 -12.84 -0.48 -24.03
C VAL A 230 -13.31 -1.67 -24.85
N LYS A 231 -14.42 -2.31 -24.45
CA LYS A 231 -15.03 -3.40 -25.19
C LYS A 231 -15.56 -2.96 -26.57
N ALA A 232 -16.10 -1.75 -26.67
CA ALA A 232 -16.60 -1.19 -27.92
C ALA A 232 -15.46 -0.85 -28.91
N ASN A 233 -14.29 -0.43 -28.41
CA ASN A 233 -13.14 -0.04 -29.25
C ASN A 233 -11.80 -0.63 -28.74
N PRO A 234 -11.58 -1.95 -28.86
CA PRO A 234 -10.42 -2.61 -28.23
C PRO A 234 -9.06 -2.11 -28.73
N THR A 235 -8.97 -1.66 -29.99
CA THR A 235 -7.73 -1.21 -30.63
C THR A 235 -7.35 0.23 -30.30
N HIS A 236 -8.26 1.02 -29.71
CA HIS A 236 -8.02 2.44 -29.44
C HIS A 236 -7.04 2.68 -28.27
N PHE A 237 -6.90 1.71 -27.38
CA PHE A 237 -6.16 1.85 -26.13
C PHE A 237 -4.73 1.28 -26.19
N GLY A 238 -4.13 1.29 -27.39
CA GLY A 238 -2.74 0.90 -27.65
C GLY A 238 -1.73 2.06 -27.59
N GLU A 239 -2.17 3.27 -27.23
CA GLU A 239 -1.37 4.50 -27.16
C GLU A 239 -1.30 5.04 -25.72
N GLY A 240 -0.48 6.08 -25.47
CA GLY A 240 -0.46 6.76 -24.18
C GLY A 240 0.14 5.95 -23.02
N SER A 241 -0.45 6.05 -21.83
CA SER A 241 0.08 5.42 -20.62
C SER A 241 0.01 3.90 -20.69
N ALA A 242 -1.06 3.36 -21.28
CA ALA A 242 -1.21 1.93 -21.54
C ALA A 242 -0.09 1.35 -22.41
N ALA A 243 0.35 2.10 -23.43
CA ALA A 243 1.48 1.69 -24.27
C ALA A 243 2.80 1.67 -23.49
N ILE A 244 3.06 2.70 -22.67
CA ILE A 244 4.29 2.80 -21.88
C ILE A 244 4.38 1.64 -20.88
N TYR A 245 3.32 1.40 -20.10
CA TYR A 245 3.32 0.33 -19.12
C TYR A 245 3.28 -1.06 -19.77
N GLY A 246 2.49 -1.23 -20.84
CA GLY A 246 2.49 -2.45 -21.64
C GLY A 246 3.88 -2.81 -22.17
N LEU A 247 4.54 -1.87 -22.85
CA LEU A 247 5.91 -2.04 -23.35
C LEU A 247 6.89 -2.32 -22.21
N ALA A 248 6.81 -1.56 -21.12
CA ALA A 248 7.69 -1.74 -19.97
C ALA A 248 7.61 -3.16 -19.38
N THR A 249 6.45 -3.84 -19.44
CA THR A 249 6.35 -5.24 -18.99
C THR A 249 7.00 -6.25 -19.94
N THR A 250 7.05 -5.95 -21.23
CA THR A 250 7.57 -6.84 -22.27
C THR A 250 9.06 -6.71 -22.54
N VAL A 251 9.68 -5.58 -22.18
CA VAL A 251 11.12 -5.33 -22.40
C VAL A 251 11.96 -6.24 -21.47
N PRO A 252 12.72 -7.21 -22.01
CA PRO A 252 13.51 -8.13 -21.19
C PRO A 252 14.69 -7.43 -20.51
N ASP A 253 15.33 -6.49 -21.22
CA ASP A 253 16.44 -5.71 -20.68
C ASP A 253 15.92 -4.59 -19.77
N ARG A 254 15.89 -4.88 -18.48
CA ARG A 254 15.43 -3.95 -17.44
C ARG A 254 16.31 -2.70 -17.33
N SER A 255 17.53 -2.69 -17.88
CA SER A 255 18.38 -1.49 -17.88
C SER A 255 17.76 -0.36 -18.69
N ILE A 256 17.12 -0.66 -19.83
CA ILE A 256 16.43 0.33 -20.67
C ILE A 256 15.29 1.01 -19.89
N VAL A 257 14.49 0.22 -19.17
CA VAL A 257 13.42 0.74 -18.31
C VAL A 257 14.01 1.63 -17.20
N GLY A 258 15.16 1.23 -16.64
CA GLY A 258 15.92 2.02 -15.68
C GLY A 258 16.38 3.37 -16.24
N ASP A 259 16.86 3.41 -17.47
CA ASP A 259 17.34 4.63 -18.14
C ASP A 259 16.20 5.62 -18.39
N ILE A 260 15.04 5.12 -18.86
CA ILE A 260 13.83 5.93 -19.04
C ILE A 260 13.36 6.49 -17.70
N ALA A 261 13.35 5.66 -16.64
CA ALA A 261 12.95 6.12 -15.31
C ALA A 261 13.89 7.21 -14.77
N ARG A 262 15.21 7.10 -15.01
CA ARG A 262 16.17 8.15 -14.66
C ARG A 262 15.88 9.45 -15.40
N GLY A 263 15.65 9.38 -16.71
CA GLY A 263 15.28 10.55 -17.53
C GLY A 263 13.97 11.20 -17.07
N PHE A 264 12.97 10.41 -16.64
CA PHE A 264 11.76 10.94 -16.03
C PHE A 264 12.06 11.71 -14.74
N VAL A 265 12.89 11.16 -13.85
CA VAL A 265 13.27 11.86 -12.61
C VAL A 265 14.04 13.16 -12.92
N ASP A 266 14.97 13.14 -13.87
CA ASP A 266 15.69 14.34 -14.31
C ASP A 266 14.72 15.42 -14.84
N SER A 267 13.64 15.02 -15.53
CA SER A 267 12.64 15.95 -16.05
C SER A 267 11.87 16.72 -14.96
N LEU A 268 11.75 16.16 -13.75
CA LEU A 268 11.10 16.80 -12.60
C LEU A 268 11.92 17.99 -12.05
N TYR A 269 13.22 18.05 -12.38
CA TYR A 269 14.14 19.11 -11.97
C TYR A 269 14.45 20.11 -13.10
N LYS A 270 13.78 19.99 -14.24
CA LYS A 270 13.96 20.93 -15.34
C LYS A 270 13.43 22.31 -14.94
N VAL A 271 14.34 23.29 -14.89
CA VAL A 271 14.06 24.71 -14.63
C VAL A 271 13.81 25.44 -15.94
#